data_AF-A0A3M1JHV4-F1
#
_entry.id   AF-A0A3M1JHV4-F1
#
_cell.length_a   1.000
_cell.length_b   1.000
_cell.length_c   1.000
_cell.angle_alpha   90.00
_cell.angle_beta   90.00
_cell.angle_gamma   90.00
#
_symmetry.space_group_name_H-M   'P 1'
#
loop_
_entity.id
_entity.type
_entity.pdbx_description
1 polymer ?
#
loop_
_entity_poly.entity_id
_entity_poly.type
_entity_poly.pdbx_seq_one_letter_code
_entity_poly.pdbx_strand_id
1 'polypeptide(L)'
;MRVRRLQRRDEDGVWFDDAYALEDARGQVVFHYNLTWERLGAEINRQLLAEVVPLDEMERVIPASDDLRWQEPELIEAPDLAEFLAALNEACAIPKARPVVQTLAA
;
A
#
# COMPACT_ATOMS: atom_id res chain seq x y z
N MET A 1 9.36 -10.21 3.59
CA MET A 1 8.14 -9.39 3.81
C MET A 1 7.11 -9.80 2.78
N ARG A 2 5.82 -9.58 3.01
CA ARG A 2 4.78 -9.89 2.01
C ARG A 2 4.11 -8.61 1.54
N VAL A 3 3.76 -8.55 0.28
CA VAL A 3 3.05 -7.41 -0.31
C VAL A 3 1.82 -7.89 -1.05
N ARG A 4 0.75 -7.11 -1.02
CA ARG A 4 -0.44 -7.33 -1.84
C ARG A 4 -0.80 -6.04 -2.56
N ARG A 5 -0.87 -6.06 -3.89
CA ARG A 5 -1.17 -4.88 -4.69
C ARG A 5 -2.69 -4.70 -4.81
N LEU A 6 -3.15 -3.46 -4.68
CA LEU A 6 -4.51 -3.04 -4.99
C LEU A 6 -4.49 -2.40 -6.37
N GLN A 7 -5.24 -2.99 -7.30
CA GLN A 7 -5.41 -2.46 -8.64
C GLN A 7 -6.77 -1.81 -8.80
N ARG A 8 -6.79 -0.70 -9.52
CA ARG A 8 -8.00 -0.02 -9.95
C ARG A 8 -8.11 -0.07 -11.47
N ARG A 9 -9.33 -0.17 -11.98
CA ARG A 9 -9.64 -0.09 -13.40
C ARG A 9 -9.95 1.36 -13.77
N ASP A 10 -9.36 1.85 -14.85
CA ASP A 10 -9.69 3.17 -15.41
C ASP A 10 -10.92 3.12 -16.34
N GLU A 11 -11.27 4.28 -16.88
CA GLU A 11 -12.42 4.46 -17.79
C GLU A 11 -12.25 3.70 -19.11
N ASP A 12 -11.01 3.42 -19.52
CA ASP A 12 -10.67 2.65 -20.72
C ASP A 12 -10.63 1.13 -20.45
N GLY A 13 -10.89 0.70 -19.21
CA GLY A 13 -10.90 -0.69 -18.79
C GLY A 13 -9.51 -1.25 -18.46
N VAL A 14 -8.48 -0.41 -18.38
CA VAL A 14 -7.11 -0.79 -18.08
C VAL A 14 -6.91 -0.86 -16.57
N TRP A 15 -6.27 -1.94 -16.12
CA TRP A 15 -5.90 -2.13 -14.72
C TRP A 15 -4.53 -1.53 -14.44
N PHE A 16 -4.42 -0.75 -13.37
CA PHE A 16 -3.15 -0.21 -12.89
C PHE A 16 -3.02 -0.36 -11.37
N ASP A 17 -1.79 -0.43 -10.89
CA ASP A 17 -1.50 -0.49 -9.46
C ASP A 17 -1.78 0.87 -8.82
N ASP A 18 -2.71 0.93 -7.87
CA ASP A 18 -3.19 2.19 -7.28
C ASP A 18 -2.74 2.34 -5.82
N ALA A 19 -2.56 1.23 -5.10
CA ALA A 19 -2.05 1.18 -3.74
C ALA A 19 -1.50 -0.22 -3.43
N TYR A 20 -0.92 -0.43 -2.25
CA TYR A 20 -0.53 -1.76 -1.79
C TYR A 20 -0.58 -1.88 -0.26
N ALA A 21 -0.75 -3.11 0.22
CA ALA A 21 -0.59 -3.46 1.62
C ALA A 21 0.74 -4.22 1.80
N LEU A 22 1.48 -3.86 2.85
CA LEU A 22 2.79 -4.43 3.16
C LEU A 22 2.72 -5.06 4.55
N GLU A 23 3.05 -6.35 4.63
CA GLU A 23 3.19 -7.10 5.87
C GLU A 23 4.67 -7.22 6.23
N ASP A 24 5.02 -6.70 7.40
CA ASP A 24 6.38 -6.76 7.91
C ASP A 24 6.73 -8.13 8.53
N ALA A 25 7.98 -8.28 8.99
CA ALA A 25 8.44 -9.53 9.59
C ALA A 25 7.75 -9.86 10.93
N ARG A 26 6.98 -8.93 11.51
CA ARG A 26 6.22 -9.10 12.75
C ARG A 26 4.74 -9.40 12.47
N GLY A 27 4.34 -9.50 11.19
CA GLY A 27 2.94 -9.69 10.79
C GLY A 27 2.11 -8.40 10.86
N GLN A 28 2.75 -7.23 11.00
CA GLN A 28 2.04 -5.96 10.98
C GLN A 28 1.78 -5.55 9.53
N VAL A 29 0.51 -5.28 9.21
CA VAL A 29 0.08 -4.80 7.89
C VAL A 29 -0.06 -3.29 7.90
N VAL A 30 0.54 -2.65 6.90
CA VAL A 30 0.39 -1.22 6.62
C VAL A 30 -0.08 -1.03 5.19
N PHE A 31 -1.11 -0.21 5.01
CA PHE A 31 -1.61 0.21 3.70
C PHE A 31 -0.85 1.45 3.23
N HIS A 32 -0.19 1.32 2.09
CA HIS A 32 0.54 2.37 1.39
C HIS A 32 -0.29 2.84 0.20
N TYR A 33 -0.57 4.14 0.14
CA TYR A 33 -1.55 4.68 -0.78
C TYR A 33 -1.17 6.06 -1.35
N ASN A 34 -1.73 6.40 -2.51
CA ASN A 34 -1.56 7.69 -3.15
C ASN A 34 -2.58 8.74 -2.67
N LEU A 35 -2.50 9.97 -3.18
CA LEU A 35 -3.35 11.08 -2.74
C LEU A 35 -4.84 10.85 -3.01
N THR A 36 -5.21 10.01 -3.98
CA THR A 36 -6.61 9.62 -4.24
C THR A 36 -7.25 8.99 -3.01
N TRP A 37 -6.44 8.27 -2.23
CA TRP A 37 -6.87 7.53 -1.04
C TRP A 37 -6.65 8.29 0.26
N GLU A 38 -6.14 9.53 0.25
CA GLU A 38 -5.59 10.20 1.45
C GLU A 38 -6.50 10.09 2.69
N ARG A 39 -7.78 10.41 2.53
CA ARG A 39 -8.77 10.34 3.61
C ARG A 39 -9.04 8.91 4.07
N LEU A 40 -9.29 8.01 3.13
CA LEU A 40 -9.71 6.63 3.42
C LEU A 40 -8.53 5.76 3.88
N GLY A 41 -7.36 5.95 3.28
CA GLY A 41 -6.14 5.22 3.61
C GLY A 41 -5.68 5.44 5.05
N ALA A 42 -5.83 6.65 5.59
CA ALA A 42 -5.55 6.94 6.99
C ALA A 42 -6.53 6.23 7.94
N GLU A 43 -7.79 6.06 7.54
CA GLU A 43 -8.79 5.31 8.29
C GLU A 43 -8.53 3.80 8.23
N ILE A 44 -8.23 3.28 7.05
CA ILE A 44 -7.80 1.89 6.83
C ILE A 44 -6.62 1.55 7.72
N ASN A 45 -5.56 2.35 7.74
CA ASN A 45 -4.40 2.09 8.59
C ASN A 45 -4.72 2.08 10.09
N ARG A 46 -5.66 2.91 10.54
CA ARG A 46 -6.15 2.86 11.93
C ARG A 46 -6.91 1.57 12.20
N GLN A 47 -7.74 1.12 11.27
CA GLN A 47 -8.47 -0.14 11.39
C GLN A 47 -7.52 -1.35 11.41
N LEU A 48 -6.56 -1.40 10.46
CA LEU A 48 -5.56 -2.48 10.39
C LEU A 48 -4.77 -2.62 11.70
N LEU A 49 -4.41 -1.49 12.31
CA LEU A 49 -3.71 -1.48 13.60
C LEU A 49 -4.60 -1.93 14.77
N ALA A 50 -5.89 -1.57 14.75
CA ALA A 50 -6.82 -1.90 15.84
C ALA A 50 -7.30 -3.36 15.79
N GLU A 51 -7.53 -3.90 14.58
CA GLU A 51 -8.14 -5.20 14.36
C GLU A 51 -7.13 -6.31 14.05
N VAL A 52 -5.85 -5.95 13.83
CA VAL A 52 -4.76 -6.91 13.49
C VAL A 52 -5.16 -7.77 12.28
N VAL A 53 -5.59 -7.09 11.21
CA VAL A 53 -6.08 -7.77 10.00
C VAL A 53 -4.90 -8.38 9.23
N PRO A 54 -4.91 -9.69 8.93
CA PRO A 54 -3.89 -10.33 8.11
C PRO A 54 -3.90 -9.81 6.67
N LEU A 55 -2.74 -9.86 6.00
CA LEU A 55 -2.61 -9.40 4.60
C LEU A 55 -3.56 -10.13 3.64
N ASP A 56 -3.77 -11.42 3.88
CA ASP A 56 -4.67 -12.27 3.08
C ASP A 56 -6.13 -11.83 3.18
N GLU A 57 -6.48 -11.11 4.24
CA GLU A 57 -7.84 -10.67 4.55
C GLU A 57 -8.11 -9.20 4.23
N MET A 58 -7.24 -8.54 3.46
CA MET A 58 -7.41 -7.13 3.08
C MET A 58 -8.75 -6.80 2.40
N GLU A 59 -9.39 -7.78 1.75
CA GLU A 59 -10.73 -7.65 1.16
C GLU A 59 -11.84 -7.40 2.20
N ARG A 60 -11.62 -7.75 3.48
CA ARG A 60 -12.55 -7.40 4.56
C ARG A 60 -12.55 -5.90 4.86
N VAL A 61 -11.44 -5.23 4.58
CA VAL A 61 -11.22 -3.81 4.87
C VAL A 61 -11.46 -2.95 3.64
N ILE A 62 -10.94 -3.38 2.49
CA ILE A 62 -11.18 -2.77 1.18
C ILE A 62 -11.80 -3.83 0.27
N PRO A 63 -13.14 -3.91 0.19
CA PRO A 63 -13.81 -4.89 -0.64
C PRO A 63 -13.46 -4.75 -2.12
N ALA A 64 -13.32 -5.89 -2.80
CA ALA A 64 -13.21 -5.92 -4.25
C ALA A 64 -14.52 -5.46 -4.91
N SER A 65 -14.41 -4.93 -6.13
CA SER A 65 -15.52 -4.52 -6.98
C SER A 65 -15.14 -4.71 -8.45
N ASP A 66 -16.06 -4.37 -9.36
CA ASP A 66 -15.81 -4.49 -10.81
C ASP A 66 -14.60 -3.64 -11.28
N ASP A 67 -14.29 -2.56 -10.56
CA ASP A 67 -13.21 -1.63 -10.87
C ASP A 67 -12.09 -1.64 -9.82
N LEU A 68 -12.12 -2.54 -8.83
CA LEU A 68 -11.12 -2.61 -7.77
C LEU A 68 -10.82 -4.07 -7.38
N ARG A 69 -9.55 -4.47 -7.42
CA ARG A 69 -9.15 -5.84 -7.07
C ARG A 69 -7.83 -5.92 -6.33
N TRP A 70 -7.70 -6.88 -5.45
CA TRP A 70 -6.43 -7.26 -4.87
C TRP A 70 -5.74 -8.32 -5.73
N GLN A 71 -4.43 -8.19 -5.93
CA GLN A 71 -3.61 -9.26 -6.48
C GLN A 71 -3.29 -10.31 -5.42
N GLU A 72 -2.75 -11.46 -5.83
CA GLU A 72 -2.21 -12.45 -4.90
C GLU A 72 -1.04 -11.87 -4.10
N PRO A 73 -0.85 -12.26 -2.83
CA PRO A 73 0.30 -11.82 -2.05
C PRO A 73 1.63 -12.33 -2.63
N GLU A 74 2.61 -11.44 -2.72
CA GLU A 74 3.97 -11.72 -3.17
C GLU A 74 4.95 -11.69 -1.99
N LEU A 75 5.85 -12.66 -1.93
CA LEU A 75 6.95 -12.68 -0.97
C LEU A 75 8.14 -11.89 -1.53
N ILE A 76 8.64 -10.92 -0.76
CA ILE A 76 9.82 -10.12 -1.10
C ILE A 76 10.97 -10.54 -0.19
N GLU A 77 12.11 -10.85 -0.81
CA GLU A 77 13.36 -11.16 -0.13
C GLU A 77 14.14 -9.88 0.22
N ALA A 78 14.94 -9.94 1.29
CA ALA A 78 15.66 -8.79 1.84
C ALA A 78 16.66 -8.08 0.89
N PRO A 79 17.42 -8.76 0.01
CA PRO A 79 18.40 -8.06 -0.84
C PRO A 79 17.75 -7.10 -1.85
N ASP A 80 16.52 -7.40 -2.29
CA ASP A 80 15.83 -6.63 -3.33
C ASP A 80 14.74 -5.70 -2.77
N LEU A 81 14.52 -5.73 -1.46
CA LEU A 81 13.38 -5.06 -0.81
C LEU A 81 13.34 -3.55 -1.11
N ALA A 82 14.49 -2.87 -1.02
CA ALA A 82 14.53 -1.41 -1.20
C ALA A 82 14.24 -0.99 -2.65
N GLU A 83 14.81 -1.70 -3.63
CA GLU A 83 14.59 -1.45 -5.04
C GLU A 83 13.15 -1.80 -5.45
N PHE A 84 12.66 -2.94 -4.98
CA PHE A 84 11.29 -3.37 -5.20
C PHE A 84 10.28 -2.35 -4.64
N LEU A 85 10.46 -1.90 -3.39
CA LEU A 85 9.56 -0.91 -2.79
C LEU A 85 9.67 0.45 -3.48
N ALA A 86 10.84 0.83 -4.00
CA ALA A 86 10.99 2.05 -4.78
C ALA A 86 10.19 1.97 -6.10
N ALA A 87 10.33 0.88 -6.84
CA ALA A 87 9.58 0.64 -8.08
C ALA A 87 8.06 0.57 -7.82
N LEU A 88 7.65 -0.07 -6.72
CA LEU A 88 6.24 -0.17 -6.35
C LEU A 88 5.65 1.18 -5.93
N ASN A 89 6.41 1.98 -5.18
CA ASN A 89 6.00 3.33 -4.83
C ASN A 89 5.80 4.20 -6.08
N GLU A 90 6.66 4.05 -7.08
CA GLU A 90 6.52 4.74 -8.36
C GLU A 90 5.28 4.26 -9.12
N ALA A 91 5.09 2.94 -9.25
CA ALA A 91 3.94 2.34 -9.92
C ALA A 91 2.60 2.79 -9.30
N CYS A 92 2.52 2.82 -7.96
CA CYS A 92 1.32 3.24 -7.23
C CYS A 92 1.23 4.75 -7.00
N ALA A 93 2.16 5.57 -7.51
CA ALA A 93 2.23 7.00 -7.26
C ALA A 93 2.20 7.39 -5.76
N ILE A 94 2.85 6.60 -4.91
CA ILE A 94 2.93 6.86 -3.46
C ILE A 94 3.79 8.10 -3.22
N PRO A 95 3.28 9.11 -2.48
CA PRO A 95 4.04 10.29 -2.16
C PRO A 95 5.34 9.92 -1.44
N LYS A 96 6.47 10.37 -1.98
CA LYS A 96 7.73 10.30 -1.24
C LYS A 96 7.59 11.12 0.03
N ALA A 97 7.98 10.56 1.17
CA ALA A 97 8.06 11.31 2.41
C ALA A 97 8.87 12.59 2.13
N ARG A 98 8.28 13.77 2.38
CA ARG A 98 9.03 15.01 2.24
C ARG A 98 10.20 14.90 3.22
N PRO A 99 11.45 15.11 2.79
CA PRO A 99 12.54 15.24 3.74
C PRO A 99 12.13 16.34 4.71
N VAL A 100 12.03 15.99 5.99
CA VAL A 100 11.90 17.00 7.04
C VAL A 100 13.21 17.77 6.96
N VAL A 101 13.19 18.90 6.26
CA VAL A 101 14.26 19.88 6.38
C VAL A 101 14.27 20.20 7.86
N GLN A 102 15.26 19.68 8.58
CA GLN A 102 15.55 20.08 9.93
C GLN A 102 15.81 21.58 9.85
N THR A 103 14.78 22.39 10.12
CA THR A 103 14.98 23.80 10.45
C THR A 103 15.55 23.82 11.86
N LEU A 104 16.80 23.35 11.99
CA LEU A 104 17.64 23.62 13.15
C LEU A 104 18.31 24.96 12.87
N ALA A 105 17.71 25.98 13.49
CA ALA A 105 18.31 27.19 14.03
C ALA A 105 19.65 27.67 13.42
N ALA A 106 19.61 28.88 12.87
CA ALA A 106 20.64 29.89 13.06
C ALA A 106 19.95 31.22 13.41
#